data_AF-A0A7W0LJC2-F1
#
_entry.id   AF-A0A7W0LJC2-F1
#
_cell.length_a   1.000
_cell.length_b   1.000
_cell.length_c   1.000
_cell.angle_alpha   90.00
_cell.angle_beta   90.00
_cell.angle_gamma   90.00
#
_symmetry.space_group_name_H-M   'P 1'
#
loop_
_entity.id
_entity.type
_entity.pdbx_description
1 polymer ?
#
loop_
_entity_poly.entity_id
_entity_poly.type
_entity_poly.pdbx_seq_one_letter_code
_entity_poly.pdbx_strand_id
1 'polypeptide(L)'
;MPQGPPRTTQDGDSFIESLMDTSLYSMGAYFSDEHPDLVDEVIAQSEAIERAGIRVYAEDHRLTVEACFETLLTGLAVRYYNAVAA
;
A
#
# COMPACT_ATOMS: atom_id res chain seq x y z
N MET A 1 -35.88 -15.51 14.47
CA MET A 1 -34.79 -15.07 13.57
C MET A 1 -33.67 -14.49 14.42
N PRO A 2 -32.50 -15.11 14.58
CA PRO A 2 -31.32 -14.41 15.06
C PRO A 2 -30.49 -13.94 13.86
N GLN A 3 -30.37 -12.62 13.70
CA GLN A 3 -29.51 -11.97 12.71
C GLN A 3 -28.04 -12.24 13.09
N GLY A 4 -27.27 -12.83 12.17
CA GLY A 4 -25.83 -13.02 12.33
C GLY A 4 -25.08 -11.68 12.30
N PRO A 5 -23.84 -11.62 12.84
CA PRO A 5 -23.06 -10.39 12.89
C PRO A 5 -22.88 -9.81 11.47
N PRO A 6 -22.86 -8.47 11.33
CA PRO A 6 -22.71 -7.83 10.02
C PRO A 6 -21.40 -8.27 9.37
N ARG A 7 -21.47 -8.75 8.13
CA ARG A 7 -20.30 -9.11 7.33
C ARG A 7 -19.59 -7.83 6.92
N THR A 8 -18.46 -7.51 7.55
CA THR A 8 -17.59 -6.34 7.31
C THR A 8 -16.81 -6.39 5.98
N THR A 9 -17.30 -7.11 4.97
CA THR A 9 -16.56 -7.32 3.71
C THR A 9 -16.86 -6.24 2.67
N GLN A 10 -18.02 -5.58 2.75
CA GLN A 10 -18.51 -4.70 1.69
C GLN A 10 -17.83 -3.31 1.68
N ASP A 11 -17.42 -2.81 2.86
CA ASP A 11 -16.71 -1.52 2.97
C ASP A 11 -15.25 -1.62 2.49
N GLY A 12 -14.63 -2.79 2.63
CA GLY A 12 -13.26 -3.04 2.16
C GLY A 12 -13.15 -2.98 0.63
N ASP A 13 -14.10 -3.58 -0.08
CA ASP A 13 -14.09 -3.61 -1.55
C ASP A 13 -14.35 -2.23 -2.17
N SER A 14 -15.30 -1.46 -1.63
CA SER A 14 -15.59 -0.09 -2.09
C SER A 14 -14.43 0.87 -1.81
N PHE A 15 -13.70 0.65 -0.71
CA PHE A 15 -12.52 1.42 -0.37
C PHE A 15 -11.35 1.15 -1.34
N ILE A 16 -11.10 -0.13 -1.64
CA ILE A 16 -10.11 -0.57 -2.63
C ILE A 16 -10.43 -0.03 -4.02
N GLU A 17 -11.71 -0.01 -4.41
CA GLU A 17 -12.15 0.53 -5.70
C GLU A 17 -11.87 2.05 -5.82
N SER A 18 -12.04 2.81 -4.73
CA SER A 18 -11.73 4.25 -4.69
C SER A 18 -10.23 4.58 -4.73
N LEU A 19 -9.39 3.68 -4.20
CA LEU A 19 -7.92 3.81 -4.23
C LEU A 19 -7.36 3.64 -5.64
N MET A 20 -7.99 2.79 -6.46
CA MET A 20 -7.60 2.61 -7.86
C MET A 20 -7.88 3.86 -8.72
N ASP A 21 -8.78 4.75 -8.26
CA ASP A 21 -9.37 5.81 -9.08
C ASP A 21 -8.61 7.17 -9.02
N THR A 22 -7.72 7.44 -8.05
CA THR A 22 -7.25 8.85 -7.86
C THR A 22 -5.76 9.17 -7.62
N SER A 23 -4.80 8.25 -7.44
CA SER A 23 -3.41 8.76 -7.21
C SER A 23 -2.22 7.83 -7.46
N LEU A 24 -2.42 6.51 -7.58
CA LEU A 24 -1.29 5.57 -7.53
C LEU A 24 -0.33 5.66 -8.72
N TYR A 25 -0.81 5.95 -9.92
CA TYR A 25 0.06 6.10 -11.09
C TYR A 25 0.79 7.45 -11.12
N SER A 26 0.15 8.52 -10.64
CA SER A 26 0.69 9.88 -10.73
C SER A 26 1.77 10.16 -9.69
N MET A 27 1.74 9.47 -8.54
CA MET A 27 2.80 9.57 -7.53
C MET A 27 4.01 8.70 -7.91
N GLY A 28 3.80 7.46 -8.38
CA GLY A 28 4.89 6.54 -8.75
C GLY A 28 5.74 7.03 -9.93
N ALA A 29 5.11 7.64 -10.95
CA ALA A 29 5.83 8.21 -12.09
C ALA A 29 6.63 9.47 -11.74
N TYR A 30 6.14 10.29 -10.79
CA TYR A 30 6.85 11.50 -10.33
C TYR A 30 8.06 11.16 -9.45
N PHE A 31 7.94 10.13 -8.60
CA PHE A 31 9.03 9.68 -7.73
C PHE A 31 10.17 8.98 -8.48
N SER A 32 9.87 8.27 -9.58
CA SER A 32 10.86 7.48 -10.32
C SER A 32 11.86 8.32 -11.13
N ASP A 33 11.55 9.59 -11.44
CA ASP A 33 12.40 10.47 -12.28
C ASP A 33 13.21 11.52 -11.49
N GLU A 34 12.73 12.02 -10.34
CA GLU A 34 13.45 13.06 -9.56
C GLU A 34 14.27 12.53 -8.37
N HIS A 35 13.96 11.35 -7.82
CA HIS A 35 14.57 10.87 -6.57
C HIS A 35 14.73 9.34 -6.50
N PRO A 36 15.77 8.76 -7.13
CA PRO A 36 16.04 7.32 -7.06
C PRO A 36 16.21 6.81 -5.62
N ASP A 37 16.72 7.65 -4.72
CA ASP A 37 16.92 7.35 -3.31
C ASP A 37 15.58 7.02 -2.59
N LEU A 38 14.47 7.60 -3.05
CA LEU A 38 13.14 7.37 -2.49
C LEU A 38 12.55 6.02 -2.92
N VAL A 39 13.05 5.43 -4.00
CA VAL A 39 12.64 4.09 -4.45
C VAL A 39 13.10 3.03 -3.44
N ASP A 40 14.37 3.11 -3.02
CA ASP A 40 14.93 2.20 -2.02
C ASP A 40 14.24 2.37 -0.65
N GLU A 41 13.89 3.60 -0.28
CA GLU A 41 13.13 3.88 0.94
C GLU A 41 11.71 3.29 0.89
N VAL A 42 10.99 3.43 -0.23
CA VAL A 42 9.66 2.84 -0.41
C VAL A 42 9.73 1.31 -0.37
N ILE A 43 10.76 0.70 -0.98
CA ILE A 43 10.99 -0.75 -0.89
C ILE A 43 11.20 -1.14 0.57
N ALA A 44 12.13 -0.49 1.29
CA ALA A 44 12.44 -0.81 2.67
C ALA A 44 11.22 -0.65 3.60
N GLN A 45 10.43 0.41 3.38
CA GLN A 45 9.21 0.68 4.13
C GLN A 45 8.13 -0.35 3.82
N SER A 46 7.96 -0.75 2.55
CA SER A 46 7.03 -1.81 2.16
C SER A 46 7.37 -3.16 2.82
N GLU A 47 8.65 -3.52 2.90
CA GLU A 47 9.08 -4.74 3.58
C GLU A 47 8.88 -4.67 5.10
N ALA A 48 9.04 -3.49 5.70
CA ALA A 48 8.75 -3.29 7.11
C ALA A 48 7.26 -3.47 7.42
N ILE A 49 6.38 -2.95 6.54
CA ILE A 49 4.94 -3.17 6.61
C ILE A 49 4.60 -4.65 6.43
N GLU A 50 5.23 -5.35 5.48
CA GLU A 50 5.04 -6.79 5.24
C GLU A 50 5.41 -7.62 6.48
N ARG A 51 6.57 -7.35 7.10
CA ARG A 51 7.05 -8.07 8.29
C ARG A 51 6.19 -7.83 9.53
N ALA A 52 5.74 -6.60 9.75
CA ALA A 52 4.94 -6.25 10.93
C ALA A 52 3.45 -6.61 10.76
N GLY A 53 2.95 -6.58 9.53
CA GLY A 53 1.53 -6.59 9.22
C GLY A 53 0.94 -5.18 9.21
N ILE A 54 0.12 -4.88 8.21
CA ILE A 54 -0.37 -3.52 7.90
C ILE A 54 -1.01 -2.82 9.09
N ARG A 55 -1.86 -3.51 9.86
CA ARG A 55 -2.55 -2.91 11.02
C ARG A 55 -1.60 -2.55 12.14
N VAL A 56 -0.68 -3.46 12.47
CA VAL A 56 0.33 -3.25 13.54
C VAL A 56 1.24 -2.10 13.14
N TYR A 57 1.73 -2.11 11.90
CA TYR A 57 2.59 -1.04 11.40
C TYR A 57 1.89 0.33 11.42
N ALA A 58 0.62 0.39 11.01
CA ALA A 58 -0.18 1.60 11.02
C ALA A 58 -0.35 2.16 12.44
N GLU A 59 -0.66 1.30 13.41
CA GLU A 59 -0.78 1.70 14.82
C GLU A 59 0.54 2.23 15.39
N ASP A 60 1.65 1.51 15.17
CA ASP A 60 2.97 1.88 15.69
C ASP A 60 3.48 3.22 15.13
N HIS A 61 3.17 3.50 13.85
CA HIS A 61 3.63 4.69 13.14
C HIS A 61 2.60 5.81 13.10
N ARG A 62 1.41 5.62 13.71
CA ARG A 62 0.28 6.56 13.67
C ARG A 62 -0.13 6.93 12.25
N LEU A 63 -0.09 5.94 11.36
CA LEU A 63 -0.54 6.04 9.98
C LEU A 63 -1.93 5.41 9.84
N THR A 64 -2.56 5.66 8.71
CA THR A 64 -3.79 4.97 8.33
C THR A 64 -3.44 3.61 7.71
N VAL A 65 -4.34 2.63 7.83
CA VAL A 65 -4.17 1.31 7.20
C VAL A 65 -4.05 1.48 5.67
N GLU A 66 -4.79 2.45 5.16
CA GLU A 66 -4.83 2.92 3.79
C GLU A 66 -3.46 3.37 3.28
N ALA A 67 -2.80 4.29 4.00
CA ALA A 67 -1.47 4.77 3.62
C ALA A 67 -0.41 3.66 3.68
N CYS A 68 -0.51 2.77 4.68
CA CYS A 68 0.36 1.60 4.77
C CYS A 68 0.12 0.60 3.61
N PHE A 69 -1.13 0.42 3.20
CA PHE A 69 -1.48 -0.43 2.06
C PHE A 69 -0.97 0.14 0.74
N GLU A 70 -1.16 1.45 0.50
CA GLU A 70 -0.62 2.13 -0.68
C GLU A 70 0.91 2.00 -0.76
N THR A 71 1.60 2.20 0.36
CA THR A 71 3.06 2.05 0.45
C THR A 71 3.49 0.62 0.15
N LEU A 72 2.81 -0.38 0.73
CA LEU A 72 3.09 -1.78 0.50
C LEU A 72 2.89 -2.16 -0.98
N LEU A 73 1.78 -1.74 -1.57
CA LEU A 73 1.45 -2.01 -2.97
C LEU A 73 2.47 -1.37 -3.92
N THR A 74 2.85 -0.12 -3.65
CA THR A 74 3.85 0.60 -4.44
C THR A 74 5.22 -0.09 -4.36
N GLY A 75 5.69 -0.45 -3.16
CA GLY A 75 6.97 -1.15 -3.02
C GLY A 75 6.99 -2.53 -3.68
N LEU A 76 5.88 -3.27 -3.63
CA LEU A 76 5.72 -4.54 -4.38
C LEU A 76 5.81 -4.32 -5.90
N ALA A 77 5.13 -3.30 -6.43
CA ALA A 77 5.15 -2.99 -7.85
C ALA A 77 6.56 -2.63 -8.35
N VAL A 78 7.29 -1.82 -7.57
CA VAL A 78 8.68 -1.47 -7.87
C VAL A 78 9.59 -2.70 -7.84
N ARG A 79 9.49 -3.55 -6.80
CA ARG A 79 10.28 -4.79 -6.71
C ARG A 79 10.02 -5.71 -7.89
N TYR A 80 8.76 -5.83 -8.33
CA TYR A 80 8.39 -6.59 -9.51
C TYR A 80 9.02 -6.00 -10.77
N TYR A 81 8.91 -4.68 -10.98
CA TYR A 81 9.54 -4.00 -12.11
C TYR A 81 11.05 -4.25 -12.14
N ASN A 82 11.75 -4.05 -11.01
CA ASN A 82 13.20 -4.28 -10.92
C ASN A 82 13.58 -5.73 -11.23
N ALA A 83 12.76 -6.70 -10.82
CA ALA A 83 13.00 -8.12 -11.10
C ALA A 83 12.78 -8.50 -12.58
N VAL A 84 12.00 -7.72 -13.33
CA VAL A 84 11.69 -7.96 -14.75
C VAL A 84 12.58 -7.13 -15.68
N ALA A 85 12.95 -5.92 -15.27
CA ALA A 85 13.76 -5.00 -16.07
C ALA A 85 15.28 -5.26 -15.95
N ALA A 86 15.71 -5.98 -14.92
CA ALA A 86 17.08 -6.47 -14.73
C ALA A 86 17.31 -7.82 -15.43
#